data_AF-A0A017HKN9-F1
#
_entry.id   AF-A0A017HKN9-F1
#
_cell.length_a   1.000
_cell.length_b   1.000
_cell.length_c   1.000
_cell.angle_alpha   90.00
_cell.angle_beta   90.00
_cell.angle_gamma   90.00
#
_symmetry.space_group_name_H-M   'P 1'
#
loop_
_entity.id
_entity.type
_entity.pdbx_description
1 polymer ?
#
loop_
_entity_poly.entity_id
_entity_poly.type
_entity_poly.pdbx_seq_one_letter_code
_entity_poly.pdbx_strand_id
1 'polypeptide(L)' 'MALSTTSAPAPLVEVGDVLPRGAYSLILDASYYGLPSASDGWVYMRVGRDAYRVDWQTHQVLERVTDKAAANF' A
#
# COMPACT_ATOMS: atom_id res chain seq x y z
N MET A 1 3.82 -26.59 23.38
CA MET A 1 3.98 -26.14 21.98
C MET A 1 3.82 -24.63 21.97
N ALA A 2 4.90 -23.88 21.81
CA ALA A 2 4.85 -22.42 21.76
C ALA A 2 4.41 -22.00 20.35
N LEU A 3 3.28 -21.29 20.26
CA LEU A 3 2.83 -20.64 19.03
C LEU A 3 3.83 -19.51 18.75
N SER A 4 4.73 -19.73 17.79
CA SER A 4 5.55 -18.65 17.25
C SER A 4 4.63 -17.70 16.49
N THR A 5 4.11 -16.67 17.16
CA THR A 5 3.50 -15.53 16.48
C THR A 5 4.61 -14.84 15.71
N THR A 6 4.74 -15.15 14.42
CA THR A 6 5.45 -14.27 13.49
C THR A 6 4.78 -12.91 13.61
N SER A 7 5.43 -11.99 14.33
CA SER A 7 5.05 -10.59 14.32
C SER A 7 5.28 -10.15 12.88
N ALA A 8 4.20 -9.98 12.11
CA ALA A 8 4.32 -9.36 10.81
C ALA A 8 5.07 -8.03 11.01
N PRO A 9 6.10 -7.71 10.21
CA PRO A 9 6.85 -6.48 10.38
C PRO A 9 5.87 -5.31 10.40
N ALA A 10 6.08 -4.38 11.34
CA ALA A 10 5.25 -3.19 11.45
C ALA A 10 5.26 -2.43 10.11
N PRO A 11 4.11 -1.86 9.69
CA PRO A 11 4.05 -1.09 8.46
C PRO A 11 5.03 0.09 8.54
N LEU A 12 5.72 0.36 7.43
CA LEU A 12 6.71 1.46 7.36
C LEU A 12 6.07 2.84 7.40
N VAL A 13 4.76 2.92 7.12
CA VAL A 13 3.99 4.14 6.97
C VAL A 13 2.60 3.92 7.52
N GLU A 14 2.03 4.95 8.14
CA GLU A 14 0.68 4.92 8.70
C GLU A 14 -0.34 5.66 7.82
N VAL A 15 -1.63 5.37 8.03
CA VAL A 15 -2.71 6.11 7.35
C VAL A 15 -2.73 7.55 7.88
N GLY A 16 -2.78 8.50 6.95
CA GLY A 16 -2.71 9.94 7.25
C GLY A 16 -1.33 10.55 7.00
N ASP A 17 -0.27 9.74 6.90
CA ASP A 17 1.08 10.22 6.57
C ASP A 17 1.15 10.79 5.16
N VAL A 18 2.08 11.72 4.92
CA VAL A 18 2.34 12.28 3.59
C VAL A 18 3.62 11.66 3.03
N LEU A 19 3.50 10.94 1.92
CA LEU A 19 4.63 10.27 1.30
C LEU A 19 5.53 11.26 0.55
N PRO A 20 6.86 11.20 0.74
CA PRO A 20 7.79 11.96 -0.10
C PRO A 20 7.62 11.63 -1.59
N ARG A 21 7.52 12.67 -2.41
CA ARG A 21 7.34 12.53 -3.87
C ARG A 21 8.55 11.82 -4.48
N GLY A 22 8.30 10.83 -5.33
CA GLY A 22 9.34 10.07 -6.03
C GLY A 22 10.12 9.06 -5.18
N ALA A 23 9.81 8.91 -3.89
CA ALA A 23 10.49 7.96 -3.01
C ALA A 23 9.99 6.51 -3.16
N TYR A 24 8.75 6.33 -3.62
CA TYR A 24 8.09 5.04 -3.69
C TYR A 24 7.54 4.76 -5.10
N SER A 25 7.38 3.47 -5.40
CA SER A 25 6.91 3.01 -6.71
C SER A 25 5.40 3.06 -6.81
N LEU A 26 4.86 3.55 -7.93
CA LEU A 26 3.44 3.37 -8.26
C LEU A 26 3.19 1.93 -8.71
N ILE A 27 2.02 1.42 -8.34
CA ILE A 27 1.49 0.18 -8.88
C ILE A 27 0.58 0.55 -10.05
N LEU A 28 1.09 0.35 -11.27
CA LEU A 28 0.36 0.69 -12.50
C LEU A 28 -0.67 -0.38 -12.85
N ASP A 29 -0.31 -1.66 -12.72
CA ASP A 29 -1.18 -2.81 -13.01
C ASP A 29 -1.90 -3.31 -11.75
N ALA A 30 -2.70 -2.45 -11.09
CA ALA A 30 -3.42 -2.80 -9.87
C ALA A 30 -4.24 -4.10 -10.00
N SER A 31 -4.90 -4.29 -11.14
CA SER A 31 -5.73 -5.46 -11.42
C SER A 31 -4.95 -6.78 -11.47
N TYR A 32 -3.65 -6.75 -11.84
CA TYR A 32 -2.79 -7.94 -11.78
C TYR A 32 -2.63 -8.45 -10.34
N TYR A 33 -2.63 -7.52 -9.38
CA TYR A 33 -2.57 -7.82 -7.96
C TYR A 33 -3.96 -8.02 -7.32
N GLY A 34 -5.03 -8.16 -8.11
CA GLY A 34 -6.40 -8.27 -7.61
C GLY A 34 -6.94 -7.00 -6.95
N LEU A 35 -6.23 -5.88 -7.08
CA LEU A 35 -6.69 -4.59 -6.58
C LEU A 35 -7.68 -3.98 -7.59
N PRO A 36 -8.71 -3.26 -7.11
CA PRO A 36 -9.60 -2.52 -8.00
C PRO A 36 -8.82 -1.44 -8.75
N SER A 37 -9.31 -0.98 -9.90
CA SER A 37 -8.65 0.11 -10.63
C SER A 37 -8.59 1.39 -9.79
N ALA A 38 -7.49 2.13 -9.90
CA ALA A 38 -7.40 3.46 -9.34
C ALA A 38 -8.43 4.39 -10.01
N SER A 39 -9.11 5.22 -9.23
CA SER A 39 -10.11 6.20 -9.69
C SER A 39 -10.14 7.38 -8.72
N ASP A 40 -10.86 8.45 -9.03
CA ASP A 40 -11.12 9.55 -8.07
C ASP A 40 -9.88 10.23 -7.47
N GLY A 41 -8.80 10.35 -8.25
CA GLY A 41 -7.63 11.16 -7.86
C GLY A 41 -6.67 10.51 -6.87
N TRP A 42 -6.82 9.22 -6.56
CA TRP A 42 -5.85 8.47 -5.77
C TRP A 42 -5.09 7.44 -6.63
N VAL A 43 -3.92 7.03 -6.17
CA VAL A 43 -3.05 6.02 -6.80
C VAL A 43 -2.65 4.94 -5.80
N TYR A 44 -2.25 3.78 -6.30
CA TYR A 44 -1.61 2.76 -5.48
C TYR A 44 -0.09 2.97 -5.45
N MET A 45 0.48 3.00 -4.25
CA MET A 45 1.92 3.03 -4.04
C MET A 45 2.39 1.83 -3.25
N ARG A 46 3.53 1.27 -3.66
CA ARG A 46 4.22 0.20 -2.95
C ARG A 46 5.26 0.82 -2.02
N VAL A 47 5.12 0.58 -0.73
CA VAL A 47 6.08 0.98 0.30
C VAL A 47 6.59 -0.27 0.99
N GLY A 48 7.82 -0.67 0.65
CA GLY A 48 8.38 -1.95 1.10
C GLY A 48 7.54 -3.14 0.60
N ARG A 49 6.94 -3.87 1.54
CA ARG A 49 6.08 -5.05 1.27
C ARG A 49 4.60 -4.74 1.32
N ASP A 50 4.25 -3.47 1.46
CA ASP A 50 2.88 -3.02 1.65
C ASP A 50 2.38 -2.19 0.48
N ALA A 51 1.08 -2.33 0.21
CA ALA A 51 0.35 -1.55 -0.77
C ALA A 51 -0.47 -0.49 -0.04
N TYR A 52 -0.42 0.74 -0.50
CA TYR A 52 -1.21 1.84 0.05
C TYR A 52 -1.97 2.57 -1.05
N ARG A 53 -3.18 3.02 -0.73
CA ARG A 53 -3.88 4.07 -1.47
C ARG A 53 -3.36 5.42 -1.02
N VAL A 54 -3.00 6.24 -1.98
CA VAL A 54 -2.37 7.54 -1.74
C VAL A 54 -3.09 8.58 -2.60
N ASP A 55 -3.51 9.68 -1.99
CA ASP A 55 -4.06 10.81 -2.71
C ASP A 55 -2.99 11.40 -3.64
N TRP A 56 -3.28 11.54 -4.93
CA TRP A 56 -2.28 11.97 -5.91
C TRP A 56 -1.87 13.44 -5.74
N GLN A 57 -2.78 14.28 -5.25
CA GLN A 57 -2.53 15.72 -5.15
C GLN A 57 -1.66 16.05 -3.93
N THR A 58 -2.04 15.50 -2.77
CA THR A 58 -1.44 15.76 -1.46
C THR A 58 -0.36 14.74 -1.08
N HIS A 59 -0.29 13.60 -1.76
CA HIS A 59 0.53 12.45 -1.39
C HIS A 59 0.18 11.85 -0.01
N GLN A 60 -1.01 12.12 0.49
CA GLN A 60 -1.46 11.58 1.76
C GLN A 60 -1.89 10.12 1.63
N VAL A 61 -1.46 9.27 2.56
CA VAL A 61 -1.87 7.88 2.67
C VAL A 61 -3.31 7.83 3.15
N LEU A 62 -4.18 7.26 2.33
CA LEU A 62 -5.60 7.13 2.59
C LEU A 62 -5.94 5.79 3.24
N GLU A 63 -5.30 4.70 2.80
CA GLU A 63 -5.63 3.35 3.24
C GLU A 63 -4.46 2.38 2.98
N ARG A 64 -4.21 1.44 3.90
CA ARG A 64 -3.37 0.26 3.63
C ARG A 64 -4.22 -0.83 2.98
N VAL A 65 -3.82 -1.28 1.80
CA VAL A 65 -4.56 -2.27 1.01
C VAL A 65 -3.79 -3.57 0.80
N THR A 66 -2.70 -3.80 1.53
CA THR A 66 -1.89 -5.04 1.46
C THR A 66 -2.76 -6.28 1.65
N ASP A 67 -3.66 -6.28 2.64
CA ASP A 67 -4.53 -7.43 2.94
C ASP A 67 -5.61 -7.66 1.86
N LYS A 68 -5.81 -6.69 0.96
CA LYS A 68 -6.74 -6.76 -0.18
C LYS A 68 -6.02 -7.13 -1.48
N ALA A 69 -4.69 -7.08 -1.50
CA ALA A 69 -3.91 -7.52 -2.64
C ALA A 69 -3.81 -9.06 -2.65
N ALA A 70 -3.78 -9.64 -3.85
CA ALA A 70 -3.50 -11.06 -4.01
C ALA A 70 -2.15 -11.42 -3.39
N ALA A 71 -2.00 -12.68 -2.95
CA ALA A 71 -0.83 -13.19 -2.23
C ALA A 71 0.54 -13.03 -2.95
N ASN A 72 0.55 -12.54 -4.19
CA ASN A 72 1.74 -12.29 -5.01
C ASN A 72 2.27 -10.84 -4.91
N PHE A 73 1.96 -10.13 -3.82
CA PHE A 73 2.36 -8.74 -3.61
C PHE A 73 3.82 -8.58 -3.13
#